data_AF-A0A3D1PSU3-F1
#
_entry.id   AF-A0A3D1PSU3-F1
#
_cell.length_a   1.000
_cell.length_b   1.000
_cell.length_c   1.000
_cell.angle_alpha   90.00
_cell.angle_beta   90.00
_cell.angle_gamma   90.00
#
_symmetry.space_group_name_H-M   'P 1'
#
loop_
_entity.id
_entity.type
_entity.pdbx_description
1 polymer ?
#
loop_
_entity_poly.entity_id
_entity_poly.type
_entity_poly.pdbx_seq_one_letter_code
_entity_poly.pdbx_strand_id
1 'polypeptide(L)'
;MIAPGLQGQNFDALCTPYDENYPLRLADYTDALWNRGVLDETKQTVCFADSPFVRRKLEHASVLCADGKEYTIKTIDDHDAGWLMVTLDIPDATVLWDKELESK
;
A
#
# COMPACT_ATOMS: atom_id res chain seq x y z
N MET A 1 34.59 -30.84 5.71
CA MET A 1 34.99 -29.67 6.53
C MET A 1 33.87 -28.66 6.46
N ILE A 2 33.16 -28.46 7.56
CA ILE A 2 32.14 -27.41 7.73
C ILE A 2 32.65 -26.53 8.87
N ALA A 3 32.66 -25.21 8.69
CA ALA A 3 33.20 -24.27 9.65
C ALA A 3 32.39 -24.30 10.98
N PRO A 4 33.04 -24.52 12.14
CA PRO A 4 32.38 -24.58 13.44
C PRO A 4 32.17 -23.16 14.00
N GLY A 5 31.21 -22.43 13.44
CA GLY A 5 30.96 -21.05 13.85
C GLY A 5 29.57 -20.49 13.55
N LEU A 6 28.61 -21.30 13.13
CA LEU A 6 27.27 -20.81 12.79
C LEU A 6 26.15 -21.74 13.28
N GLN A 7 26.28 -22.28 14.50
CA GLN A 7 25.15 -22.80 15.26
C GLN A 7 24.60 -21.66 16.11
N GLY A 8 23.47 -21.09 15.70
CA GLY A 8 22.74 -20.13 16.53
C GLY A 8 22.41 -18.78 15.89
N GLN A 9 22.66 -18.58 14.60
CA GLN A 9 22.06 -17.45 13.90
C GLN A 9 20.75 -17.92 13.28
N ASN A 10 19.68 -17.68 14.04
CA ASN A 10 18.33 -17.64 13.52
C ASN A 10 18.31 -16.63 12.37
N PHE A 11 18.37 -17.11 11.13
CA PHE A 11 18.27 -16.31 9.89
C PHE A 11 16.84 -15.80 9.65
N ASP A 12 16.06 -15.59 10.70
CA ASP A 12 14.65 -15.21 10.66
C ASP A 12 14.42 -13.79 11.21
N ALA A 13 15.50 -13.00 11.40
CA ALA A 13 15.41 -11.65 11.99
C ALA A 13 15.61 -10.50 10.99
N LEU A 14 15.58 -10.79 9.68
CA LEU A 14 15.49 -9.76 8.62
C LEU A 14 14.18 -9.82 7.83
N CYS A 15 13.34 -10.84 8.06
CA CYS A 15 11.91 -10.63 7.95
C CYS A 15 11.53 -9.85 9.21
N THR A 16 11.59 -8.52 9.19
CA THR A 16 10.48 -7.83 9.83
C THR A 16 9.28 -8.39 9.06
N PRO A 17 8.43 -9.26 9.62
CA PRO A 17 7.20 -9.58 8.92
C PRO A 17 6.62 -8.19 8.62
N TYR A 18 6.35 -7.92 7.35
CA TYR A 18 5.43 -6.84 7.06
C TYR A 18 4.15 -7.29 7.76
N ASP A 19 4.04 -6.85 9.01
CA ASP A 19 3.04 -7.32 9.92
C ASP A 19 1.71 -6.85 9.34
N GLU A 20 0.63 -7.51 9.69
CA GLU A 20 -0.71 -7.07 9.32
C GLU A 20 -1.01 -5.63 9.80
N ASN A 21 -0.19 -5.10 10.70
CA ASN A 21 -0.20 -3.72 11.19
C ASN A 21 0.65 -2.73 10.37
N TYR A 22 1.40 -3.16 9.34
CA TYR A 22 2.22 -2.22 8.56
C TYR A 22 1.30 -1.28 7.75
N PRO A 23 1.43 0.04 7.92
CA PRO A 23 0.57 0.99 7.24
C PRO A 23 0.91 1.06 5.75
N LEU A 24 -0.12 1.03 4.93
CA LEU A 24 -0.04 1.36 3.51
C LEU A 24 0.25 2.85 3.36
N ARG A 25 1.03 3.19 2.35
CA ARG A 25 1.34 4.58 1.98
C ARG A 25 1.16 4.73 0.50
N LEU A 26 0.68 5.91 0.10
CA LEU A 26 0.58 6.27 -1.30
C LEU A 26 1.96 6.22 -1.94
N ALA A 27 1.98 5.82 -3.21
CA ALA A 27 3.16 5.94 -4.03
C ALA A 27 3.53 7.41 -4.18
N ASP A 28 4.82 7.75 -4.04
CA ASP A 28 5.37 9.05 -4.42
C ASP A 28 5.45 9.23 -5.96
N TYR A 29 4.41 8.78 -6.67
CA TYR A 29 4.33 8.84 -8.13
C TYR A 29 3.66 10.15 -8.56
N THR A 30 4.39 11.03 -9.24
CA THR A 30 3.87 12.30 -9.74
C THR A 30 4.16 12.41 -11.23
N ASP A 31 3.12 12.65 -12.02
CA ASP A 31 3.17 12.74 -13.48
C ASP A 31 2.19 13.83 -13.97
N ALA A 32 1.83 13.85 -15.26
CA ALA A 32 0.91 14.84 -15.81
C ALA A 32 -0.53 14.65 -15.31
N LEU A 33 -0.93 13.40 -15.04
CA LEU A 33 -2.26 13.04 -14.52
C LEU A 33 -2.25 12.66 -13.05
N TRP A 34 -1.06 12.38 -12.49
CA TRP A 34 -0.91 11.88 -11.13
C TRP A 34 -0.20 12.89 -10.25
N ASN A 35 -0.71 13.11 -9.05
CA ASN A 35 -0.14 14.01 -8.07
C ASN A 35 0.10 13.25 -6.76
N ARG A 36 1.37 12.94 -6.46
CA ARG A 36 1.78 12.15 -5.28
C ARG A 36 0.94 10.87 -5.08
N GLY A 37 0.77 10.12 -6.16
CA GLY A 37 0.02 8.87 -6.17
C GLY A 37 -1.50 9.07 -6.15
N VAL A 38 -2.04 10.26 -6.35
CA VAL A 38 -3.48 10.49 -6.52
C VAL A 38 -3.75 10.94 -7.94
N LEU A 39 -4.74 10.36 -8.61
CA LEU A 39 -5.15 10.75 -9.95
C LEU A 39 -5.81 12.14 -9.88
N ASP A 40 -5.22 13.17 -10.48
CA ASP A 40 -5.71 14.55 -10.37
C ASP A 40 -7.06 14.77 -11.08
N GLU A 41 -7.35 13.96 -12.11
CA GLU A 41 -8.60 14.04 -12.89
C GLU A 41 -9.83 13.72 -12.03
N THR A 42 -9.83 12.58 -11.34
CA THR A 42 -10.97 12.16 -10.51
C THR A 42 -10.76 12.50 -9.04
N LYS A 43 -9.51 12.53 -8.59
CA LYS A 43 -9.08 12.62 -7.17
C LYS A 43 -9.68 11.53 -6.28
N GLN A 44 -10.19 10.45 -6.87
CA GLN A 44 -10.75 9.31 -6.12
C GLN A 44 -9.83 8.10 -6.21
N THR A 45 -9.04 8.03 -7.29
CA THR A 45 -8.11 6.94 -7.54
C THR A 45 -6.75 7.28 -6.98
N VAL A 46 -6.23 6.36 -6.18
CA VAL A 46 -4.92 6.44 -5.57
C VAL A 46 -4.03 5.32 -6.06
N CYS A 47 -2.72 5.51 -6.06
CA CYS A 47 -1.72 4.59 -6.56
C CYS A 47 -0.85 4.13 -5.40
N PHE A 48 -0.68 2.82 -5.29
CA PHE A 48 0.21 2.18 -4.35
C PHE A 48 1.33 1.49 -5.10
N ALA A 49 2.50 1.37 -4.48
CA ALA A 49 3.54 0.51 -5.01
C ALA A 49 3.05 -0.94 -4.99
N ASP A 50 3.02 -1.60 -6.16
CA ASP A 50 2.71 -3.02 -6.22
C ASP A 50 3.79 -3.78 -5.46
N SER A 51 3.35 -4.49 -4.46
CA SER A 51 4.18 -5.31 -3.62
C SER A 51 3.31 -6.47 -3.16
N PRO A 52 3.84 -7.70 -3.10
CA PRO A 52 3.05 -8.86 -2.72
C PRO A 52 2.34 -8.69 -1.37
N PHE A 53 2.92 -7.89 -0.46
CA PHE A 53 2.29 -7.47 0.79
C PHE A 53 1.06 -6.58 0.59
N VAL A 54 1.21 -5.48 -0.17
CA VAL A 54 0.14 -4.51 -0.43
C VAL A 54 -1.00 -5.17 -1.20
N ARG A 55 -0.65 -5.98 -2.22
CA ARG A 55 -1.62 -6.74 -3.02
C ARG A 55 -2.47 -7.64 -2.14
N ARG A 56 -1.84 -8.43 -1.26
CA ARG A 56 -2.56 -9.33 -0.35
C ARG A 56 -3.41 -8.58 0.68
N LYS A 57 -2.95 -7.42 1.16
CA LYS A 57 -3.72 -6.54 2.05
C LYS A 57 -4.96 -5.98 1.35
N LEU A 58 -4.79 -5.43 0.14
CA LEU A 58 -5.86 -4.84 -0.64
C LEU A 58 -6.83 -5.89 -1.20
N GLU A 59 -6.36 -7.10 -1.53
CA GLU A 59 -7.19 -8.21 -2.02
C GLU A 59 -8.27 -8.62 -1.01
N HIS A 60 -7.95 -8.58 0.28
CA HIS A 60 -8.91 -8.86 1.35
C HIS A 60 -9.60 -7.61 1.91
N ALA A 61 -9.09 -6.41 1.59
CA ALA A 61 -9.63 -5.18 2.11
C ALA A 61 -10.76 -4.66 1.25
N SER A 62 -11.81 -4.22 1.92
CA SER A 62 -12.93 -3.51 1.29
C SER A 62 -12.94 -2.03 1.65
N VAL A 63 -12.20 -1.65 2.69
CA VAL A 63 -12.17 -0.29 3.21
C VAL A 63 -10.74 0.09 3.57
N LEU A 64 -10.30 1.28 3.15
CA LEU A 64 -9.09 1.91 3.64
C LEU A 64 -9.43 2.86 4.79
N CYS A 65 -8.73 2.75 5.90
CA CYS A 65 -8.81 3.64 7.04
C CYS A 65 -7.60 4.58 7.02
N ALA A 66 -7.82 5.88 7.12
CA ALA A 66 -6.72 6.84 7.33
C ALA A 66 -7.18 7.90 8.33
N ASP A 67 -6.34 8.18 9.33
CA ASP A 67 -6.61 9.21 10.35
C ASP A 67 -7.91 8.96 11.14
N GLY A 68 -8.31 7.69 11.30
CA GLY A 68 -9.58 7.32 11.92
C GLY A 68 -10.82 7.51 11.04
N LYS A 69 -10.64 7.82 9.75
CA LYS A 69 -11.73 7.89 8.76
C LYS A 69 -11.67 6.69 7.83
N GLU A 70 -12.83 6.14 7.53
CA GLU A 70 -13.02 4.95 6.70
C GLU A 70 -13.41 5.36 5.27
N TYR A 71 -12.77 4.74 4.28
CA TYR A 71 -12.86 5.05 2.86
C TYR A 71 -13.11 3.75 2.10
N THR A 72 -14.31 3.59 1.53
CA THR A 72 -14.67 2.36 0.83
C THR A 72 -13.88 2.22 -0.46
N ILE A 73 -13.27 1.05 -0.69
CA ILE A 73 -12.63 0.71 -1.95
C ILE A 73 -13.71 0.35 -2.96
N LYS A 74 -13.83 1.12 -4.05
CA LYS A 74 -14.71 0.80 -5.17
C LYS A 74 -14.12 -0.24 -6.09
N THR A 75 -12.86 -0.06 -6.44
CA THR A 75 -12.22 -0.86 -7.49
C THR A 75 -10.72 -0.84 -7.29
N ILE A 76 -10.06 -1.96 -7.54
CA ILE A 76 -8.61 -2.09 -7.54
C ILE A 76 -8.23 -2.49 -8.97
N ASP A 77 -7.28 -1.77 -9.53
CA ASP A 77 -6.79 -1.96 -10.88
C ASP A 77 -5.27 -2.19 -10.82
N ASP A 78 -4.84 -3.37 -11.27
CA ASP A 78 -3.44 -3.81 -11.29
C ASP A 78 -2.88 -3.84 -12.72
N HIS A 79 -3.40 -3.00 -13.62
CA HIS A 79 -3.03 -2.98 -15.03
C HIS A 79 -1.55 -2.64 -15.26
N ASP A 80 -0.94 -1.82 -14.40
CA ASP A 80 0.45 -1.41 -14.53
C ASP A 80 1.37 -2.24 -13.61
N ALA A 81 2.32 -2.97 -14.22
CA ALA A 81 3.22 -3.83 -13.47
C ALA A 81 4.12 -2.99 -12.56
N GLY A 82 3.98 -3.15 -11.25
CA GLY A 82 4.68 -2.32 -10.26
C GLY A 82 3.78 -1.32 -9.55
N TRP A 83 2.51 -1.18 -9.95
CA TRP A 83 1.57 -0.24 -9.32
C TRP A 83 0.17 -0.83 -9.13
N LEU A 84 -0.49 -0.44 -8.04
CA LEU A 84 -1.87 -0.81 -7.72
C LEU A 84 -2.70 0.46 -7.61
N MET A 85 -3.59 0.66 -8.58
CA MET A 85 -4.50 1.80 -8.62
C MET A 85 -5.81 1.43 -7.90
N VAL A 86 -6.07 2.08 -6.77
CA VAL A 86 -7.25 1.83 -5.95
C VAL A 86 -8.18 3.02 -6.03
N THR A 87 -9.38 2.81 -6.54
CA THR A 87 -10.43 3.81 -6.57
C THR A 87 -11.22 3.76 -5.27
N LEU A 88 -11.25 4.88 -4.55
CA LEU A 88 -11.96 5.04 -3.30
C LEU A 88 -13.30 5.77 -3.51
N ASP A 89 -14.29 5.53 -2.65
CA ASP A 89 -15.54 6.28 -2.61
C ASP A 89 -15.36 7.59 -1.83
N ILE A 90 -14.52 8.48 -2.33
CA ILE A 90 -14.32 9.81 -1.76
C ILE A 90 -14.25 10.88 -2.83
N PRO A 91 -14.69 12.11 -2.53
CA PRO A 91 -14.59 13.22 -3.48
C PRO A 91 -13.14 13.66 -3.69
N ASP A 92 -12.28 13.49 -2.69
CA ASP A 92 -10.89 13.92 -2.74
C ASP A 92 -10.01 13.01 -1.87
N ALA A 93 -9.09 12.32 -2.52
CA ALA A 93 -8.13 11.40 -1.93
C ALA A 93 -6.79 12.06 -1.63
N THR A 94 -6.61 13.34 -1.97
CA THR A 94 -5.42 14.10 -1.60
C THR A 94 -5.31 14.26 -0.09
N VAL A 95 -6.43 14.15 0.62
CA VAL A 95 -6.48 14.07 2.08
C VAL A 95 -5.70 12.88 2.65
N LEU A 96 -5.38 11.87 1.84
CA LEU A 96 -4.61 10.68 2.22
C LEU A 96 -3.10 10.87 2.03
N TRP A 97 -2.67 11.99 1.43
CA TRP A 97 -1.25 12.32 1.31
C TRP A 97 -0.57 12.40 2.66
N ASP A 98 0.64 11.85 2.73
CA ASP A 98 1.44 11.78 3.95
C ASP A 98 0.74 11.07 5.13
N LYS A 99 -0.37 10.36 4.86
CA LYS A 99 -1.09 9.57 5.86
C LYS A 99 -0.77 8.09 5.76
N GLU A 100 -0.85 7.45 6.91
CA GLU A 100 -0.76 6.01 7.06
C GLU A 100 -2.16 5.41 6.87
N LEU A 101 -2.26 4.52 5.87
CA LEU A 101 -3.48 3.87 5.47
C LEU A 101 -3.52 2.45 6.01
N GLU A 102 -4.63 2.06 6.61
CA GLU A 102 -4.86 0.70 7.08
C GLU A 102 -5.96 0.07 6.23
N SER A 103 -5.81 -1.20 5.90
CA SER A 103 -6.75 -1.92 5.06
C SER A 103 -7.58 -2.85 5.94
N LYS A 104 -8.90 -2.68 5.95
CA LYS A 104 -9.86 -3.47 6.74
C LYS A 104 -10.79 -4.30 5.86
#